data_AF-A0A1H3D3F7-F1
#
_entry.id   AF-A0A1H3D3F7-F1
#
_cell.length_a   1.000
_cell.length_b   1.000
_cell.length_c   1.000
_cell.angle_alpha   90.00
_cell.angle_beta   90.00
_cell.angle_gamma   90.00
#
_symmetry.space_group_name_H-M   'P 1'
#
loop_
_entity.id
_entity.type
_entity.pdbx_description
1 polymer ?
#
loop_
_entity_poly.entity_id
_entity_poly.type
_entity_poly.pdbx_seq_one_letter_code
_entity_poly.pdbx_strand_id
1 'polypeptide(L)'
;MWLKSIFNKPASNNQDEGAHEVVKSSASPQPPARRVASIEERAELQPAKSVGHQIHYDEKLIPQLKGDHAALLLMYSSVANKMSAGAWDAVPASLREMRMAMYGHLLTEGVKLYSYMRRSLAEEPNLLEVYRSYKKEMDGIGRFAFDFFDKYQGKDWLASADSRSSFKAEFDHLGKVLADRITREENILYPLYMPS
;
A
#
# COMPACT_ATOMS: atom_id res chain seq x y z
N MET A 1 -6.98 -4.01 10.06
CA MET A 1 -6.72 -4.13 8.59
C MET A 1 -5.76 -3.01 8.19
N TRP A 2 -4.46 -3.31 8.16
CA TRP A 2 -3.40 -2.32 7.94
C TRP A 2 -3.31 -1.80 6.49
N LEU A 3 -3.67 -2.63 5.50
CA LEU A 3 -3.82 -2.21 4.09
C LEU A 3 -4.71 -0.95 3.98
N LYS A 4 -5.77 -0.85 4.79
CA LYS A 4 -6.66 0.33 4.77
C LYS A 4 -5.96 1.64 5.18
N SER A 5 -4.93 1.61 6.03
CA SER A 5 -4.28 2.85 6.49
C SER A 5 -3.28 3.43 5.49
N ILE A 6 -2.75 2.60 4.58
CA ILE A 6 -1.88 3.05 3.48
C ILE A 6 -2.72 3.36 2.24
N PHE A 7 -3.81 2.61 2.01
CA PHE A 7 -4.58 2.65 0.76
C PHE A 7 -5.93 3.38 0.83
N ASN A 8 -6.35 3.91 1.98
CA ASN A 8 -7.65 4.57 2.11
C ASN A 8 -7.48 6.06 2.45
N LYS A 9 -7.53 6.91 1.42
CA LYS A 9 -7.69 8.36 1.54
C LYS A 9 -9.16 8.68 1.21
N PRO A 10 -9.90 9.44 2.03
CA PRO A 10 -11.23 9.90 1.63
C PRO A 10 -11.09 10.86 0.44
N ALA A 11 -11.84 10.62 -0.63
CA ALA A 11 -11.94 11.54 -1.74
C ALA A 11 -12.52 12.88 -1.24
N SER A 12 -11.80 13.99 -1.42
CA SER A 12 -12.36 15.32 -1.21
C SER A 12 -13.31 15.61 -2.37
N ASN A 13 -14.61 15.41 -2.13
CA ASN A 13 -15.65 15.75 -3.08
C ASN A 13 -15.93 17.26 -2.97
N ASN A 14 -15.47 18.04 -3.96
CA ASN A 14 -15.98 19.38 -4.20
C ASN A 14 -16.78 19.32 -5.50
N GLN A 15 -18.10 19.31 -5.38
CA GLN A 15 -19.01 19.70 -6.46
C GLN A 15 -20.04 20.66 -5.88
N ASP A 16 -19.96 21.88 -6.39
CA ASP A 16 -20.85 23.01 -6.16
C ASP A 16 -22.13 22.81 -6.99
N GLU A 17 -23.27 23.12 -6.38
CA GLU A 17 -24.61 22.82 -6.88
C GLU A 17 -25.06 23.87 -7.92
N GLY A 18 -25.50 23.40 -9.08
CA GLY A 18 -26.22 24.19 -10.08
C GLY A 18 -27.59 23.57 -10.36
N ALA A 19 -28.64 24.21 -9.86
CA ALA A 19 -30.04 23.83 -10.03
C ALA A 19 -30.57 24.08 -11.46
N HIS A 20 -31.47 23.22 -11.95
CA HIS A 20 -32.61 23.60 -12.84
C HIS A 20 -33.65 22.45 -12.95
N GLU A 21 -34.79 22.65 -12.26
CA GLU A 21 -36.20 22.58 -12.69
C GLU A 21 -36.80 21.42 -13.54
N VAL A 22 -37.66 20.64 -12.87
CA VAL A 22 -39.00 20.06 -13.18
C VAL A 22 -39.47 19.86 -14.64
N VAL A 23 -39.79 18.59 -15.01
CA VAL A 23 -40.98 18.21 -15.84
C VAL A 23 -41.57 16.87 -15.36
N LYS A 24 -42.92 16.78 -15.37
CA LYS A 24 -43.80 15.72 -14.87
C LYS A 24 -43.97 14.49 -15.79
N SER A 25 -44.24 13.35 -15.13
CA SER A 25 -45.22 12.28 -15.44
C SER A 25 -44.96 11.25 -16.57
N SER A 26 -44.83 9.97 -16.17
CA SER A 26 -45.72 8.87 -16.63
C SER A 26 -45.42 7.55 -15.90
N ALA A 27 -46.47 6.80 -15.56
CA ALA A 27 -46.48 5.63 -14.69
C ALA A 27 -46.36 4.28 -15.45
N SER A 28 -45.72 3.28 -14.82
CA SER A 28 -46.02 1.81 -14.77
C SER A 28 -44.74 0.99 -14.50
N PRO A 29 -44.79 -0.29 -14.07
CA PRO A 29 -45.49 -0.90 -12.93
C PRO A 29 -44.50 -1.47 -11.88
N GLN A 30 -44.99 -1.71 -10.65
CA GLN A 30 -44.21 -2.23 -9.51
C GLN A 30 -43.68 -3.66 -9.74
N PRO A 31 -42.43 -3.97 -9.35
CA PRO A 31 -41.92 -5.33 -9.23
C PRO A 31 -42.47 -6.03 -7.96
N PRO A 32 -42.55 -7.38 -7.93
CA PRO A 32 -43.23 -8.11 -6.87
C PRO A 32 -42.52 -7.93 -5.52
N ALA A 33 -43.33 -7.95 -4.45
CA ALA A 33 -42.91 -7.77 -3.07
C ALA A 33 -41.74 -8.71 -2.71
N ARG A 34 -40.56 -8.10 -2.48
CA ARG A 34 -39.43 -8.76 -1.87
C ARG A 34 -39.83 -9.12 -0.44
N ARG A 35 -40.05 -10.41 -0.17
CA ARG A 35 -40.28 -10.93 1.17
C ARG A 35 -39.09 -10.51 2.04
N VAL A 36 -39.31 -9.52 2.91
CA VAL A 36 -38.32 -9.08 3.88
C VAL A 36 -38.27 -10.21 4.90
N ALA A 37 -37.20 -11.01 4.88
CA ALA A 37 -36.94 -11.95 5.97
C ALA A 37 -36.96 -11.15 7.28
N SER A 38 -37.68 -11.64 8.28
CA SER A 38 -37.78 -11.01 9.59
C SER A 38 -36.39 -10.84 10.20
N ILE A 39 -36.22 -9.78 10.99
CA ILE A 39 -34.97 -9.46 11.69
C ILE A 39 -34.50 -10.63 12.58
N GLU A 40 -35.42 -11.50 12.99
CA GLU A 40 -35.16 -12.70 13.80
C GLU A 40 -34.45 -13.81 13.03
N GLU A 41 -34.66 -13.97 11.71
CA GLU A 41 -34.01 -15.01 10.91
C GLU A 41 -32.57 -14.64 10.49
N ARG A 42 -32.17 -13.38 10.71
CA ARG A 42 -30.80 -12.90 10.47
C ARG A 42 -29.88 -13.14 11.67
N ALA A 43 -30.41 -13.58 12.81
CA ALA A 43 -29.68 -13.68 14.08
C ALA A 43 -28.89 -14.99 14.28
N GLU A 44 -29.01 -15.98 13.39
CA GLU A 44 -28.32 -17.29 13.53
C GLU A 44 -27.24 -17.56 12.47
N LEU A 45 -26.69 -16.53 11.84
CA LEU A 45 -25.39 -16.68 11.18
C LEU A 45 -24.30 -16.66 12.25
N GLN A 46 -24.11 -17.82 12.88
CA GLN A 46 -22.89 -18.12 13.64
C GLN A 46 -21.70 -17.68 12.79
N PRO A 47 -20.71 -16.95 13.36
CA PRO A 47 -19.53 -16.60 12.59
C PRO A 47 -18.89 -17.91 12.14
N ALA A 48 -18.91 -18.16 10.83
CA ALA A 48 -18.19 -19.26 10.23
C ALA A 48 -16.78 -19.20 10.81
N LYS A 49 -16.40 -20.22 11.58
CA LYS A 49 -15.03 -20.39 12.06
C LYS A 49 -14.16 -20.25 10.82
N SER A 50 -13.42 -19.14 10.73
CA SER A 50 -12.50 -18.91 9.63
C SER A 50 -11.58 -20.13 9.61
N VAL A 51 -11.66 -20.94 8.55
CA VAL A 51 -10.70 -22.01 8.31
C VAL A 51 -9.34 -21.34 8.39
N GLY A 52 -8.63 -21.66 9.49
CA GLY A 52 -7.41 -21.00 9.88
C GLY A 52 -6.33 -21.34 8.88
N HIS A 53 -6.20 -20.55 7.83
CA HIS A 53 -4.97 -20.46 7.06
C HIS A 53 -3.93 -19.84 7.98
N GLN A 54 -3.40 -20.64 8.90
CA GLN A 54 -2.30 -20.22 9.74
C GLN A 54 -1.11 -19.93 8.82
N ILE A 55 -0.59 -18.71 8.86
CA ILE A 55 0.62 -18.36 8.13
C ILE A 55 1.77 -19.14 8.77
N HIS A 56 2.40 -20.05 8.04
CA HIS A 56 3.54 -20.84 8.54
C HIS A 56 4.87 -20.17 8.21
N TYR A 57 5.94 -20.62 8.86
CA TYR A 57 7.29 -20.24 8.50
C TYR A 57 7.56 -20.66 7.06
N ASP A 58 8.13 -19.74 6.29
CA ASP A 58 8.55 -19.91 4.90
C ASP A 58 10.03 -19.50 4.79
N GLU A 59 10.90 -20.48 4.59
CA GLU A 59 12.36 -20.29 4.47
C GLU A 59 12.76 -19.46 3.25
N LYS A 60 11.89 -19.36 2.23
CA LYS A 60 12.15 -18.60 1.01
C LYS A 60 11.71 -17.15 1.12
N LEU A 61 10.99 -16.78 2.18
CA LEU A 61 10.43 -15.44 2.34
C LEU A 61 11.51 -14.36 2.42
N ILE A 62 12.53 -14.54 3.27
CA ILE A 62 13.60 -13.55 3.41
C ILE A 62 14.41 -13.40 2.11
N PRO A 63 14.87 -14.50 1.45
CA PRO A 63 15.48 -14.40 0.13
C PRO A 63 14.61 -13.67 -0.90
N GLN A 64 13.30 -13.94 -0.93
CA GLN A 64 12.36 -13.28 -1.83
C GLN A 64 12.33 -11.76 -1.58
N LEU A 65 12.13 -11.34 -0.33
CA LEU A 65 12.02 -9.92 0.02
C LEU A 65 13.32 -9.14 -0.26
N LYS A 66 14.49 -9.76 -0.06
CA LYS A 66 15.78 -9.18 -0.47
C LYS A 66 15.90 -9.04 -1.99
N GLY A 67 15.37 -10.00 -2.74
CA GLY A 67 15.23 -9.90 -4.19
C GLY A 67 14.36 -8.71 -4.61
N ASP A 68 13.22 -8.53 -3.93
CA ASP A 68 12.32 -7.41 -4.15
C ASP A 68 13.01 -6.05 -3.84
N HIS A 69 13.80 -5.98 -2.76
CA HIS A 69 14.63 -4.81 -2.44
C HIS A 69 15.61 -4.45 -3.56
N ALA A 70 16.35 -5.45 -4.07
CA ALA A 70 17.30 -5.24 -5.16
C ALA A 70 16.59 -4.73 -6.43
N ALA A 71 15.43 -5.32 -6.76
CA ALA A 71 14.61 -4.87 -7.89
C ALA A 71 14.14 -3.41 -7.72
N LEU A 72 13.67 -3.03 -6.52
CA LEU A 72 13.25 -1.66 -6.22
C LEU A 72 14.41 -0.65 -6.36
N LEU A 73 15.61 -0.99 -5.88
CA LEU A 73 16.80 -0.15 -6.02
C LEU A 73 17.25 0.01 -7.48
N LEU A 74 17.13 -1.05 -8.29
CA LEU A 74 17.39 -0.99 -9.73
C LEU A 74 16.37 -0.10 -10.45
N MET A 75 15.08 -0.20 -10.10
CA MET A 75 14.03 0.66 -10.64
C MET A 75 14.27 2.13 -10.27
N TYR A 76 14.63 2.41 -9.01
CA TYR A 76 15.01 3.75 -8.55
C TYR A 76 16.17 4.32 -9.41
N SER A 77 17.24 3.54 -9.57
CA SER A 77 18.39 3.94 -10.38
C SER A 77 18.02 4.18 -11.85
N SER A 78 17.11 3.37 -12.41
CA SER A 78 16.60 3.52 -13.77
C SER A 78 15.83 4.83 -13.96
N VAL A 79 15.01 5.24 -12.98
CA VAL A 79 14.33 6.55 -12.99
C VAL A 79 15.34 7.69 -12.89
N ALA A 80 16.32 7.59 -11.98
CA ALA A 80 17.38 8.58 -11.82
C ALA A 80 18.18 8.80 -13.12
N ASN A 81 18.53 7.70 -13.80
CA ASN A 81 19.25 7.75 -15.07
C ASN A 81 18.42 8.41 -16.18
N LYS A 82 17.11 8.15 -16.25
CA LYS A 82 16.21 8.82 -17.20
C LYS A 82 16.15 10.32 -16.96
N MET A 83 16.04 10.75 -15.71
CA MET A 83 16.09 12.18 -15.35
C MET A 83 17.40 12.83 -15.78
N SER A 84 18.53 12.20 -15.45
CA SER A 84 19.86 12.72 -15.78
C SER A 84 20.11 12.80 -17.29
N ALA A 85 19.53 11.88 -18.07
CA ALA A 85 19.57 11.91 -19.53
C ALA A 85 18.56 12.87 -20.17
N GLY A 86 17.75 13.59 -19.37
CA GLY A 86 16.70 14.47 -19.88
C GLY A 86 15.48 13.74 -20.46
N ALA A 87 15.39 12.42 -20.30
CA ALA A 87 14.31 11.57 -20.81
C ALA A 87 13.06 11.63 -19.91
N TRP A 88 12.56 12.84 -19.67
CA TRP A 88 11.48 13.13 -18.72
C TRP A 88 10.15 12.45 -19.08
N ASP A 89 9.83 12.31 -20.38
CA ASP A 89 8.60 11.67 -20.84
C ASP A 89 8.48 10.18 -20.45
N ALA A 90 9.62 9.52 -20.23
CA ALA A 90 9.68 8.12 -19.84
C ALA A 90 9.57 7.91 -18.31
N VAL A 91 9.76 8.95 -17.51
CA VAL A 91 9.74 8.87 -16.04
C VAL A 91 8.40 8.38 -15.49
N PRO A 92 7.23 8.89 -15.91
CA PRO A 92 5.95 8.43 -15.36
C PRO A 92 5.68 6.93 -15.56
N ALA A 93 6.14 6.35 -16.67
CA ALA A 93 5.99 4.92 -16.91
C ALA A 93 6.82 4.10 -15.91
N SER A 94 8.09 4.46 -15.72
CA SER A 94 8.95 3.80 -14.73
C SER A 94 8.49 4.01 -13.28
N LEU A 95 7.89 5.15 -12.96
CA LEU A 95 7.27 5.36 -11.64
C LEU A 95 6.09 4.41 -11.39
N ARG A 96 5.25 4.17 -12.41
CA ARG A 96 4.14 3.20 -12.28
C ARG A 96 4.67 1.79 -12.03
N GLU A 97 5.71 1.37 -12.76
CA GLU A 97 6.35 0.07 -12.55
C GLU A 97 6.91 -0.06 -11.13
N MET A 98 7.65 0.96 -10.68
CA MET A 98 8.22 1.00 -9.33
C MET A 98 7.13 0.98 -8.25
N ARG A 99 6.03 1.72 -8.45
CA ARG A 99 4.87 1.71 -7.55
C ARG A 99 4.27 0.31 -7.42
N MET A 100 4.09 -0.40 -8.54
CA MET A 100 3.52 -1.75 -8.55
C MET A 100 4.44 -2.76 -7.85
N ALA A 101 5.75 -2.68 -8.10
CA ALA A 101 6.73 -3.50 -7.40
C ALA A 101 6.70 -3.23 -5.88
N MET A 102 6.66 -1.96 -5.48
CA MET A 102 6.59 -1.59 -4.06
C MET A 102 5.29 -2.07 -3.41
N TYR A 103 4.17 -1.99 -4.12
CA TYR A 103 2.90 -2.54 -3.65
C TYR A 103 2.98 -4.05 -3.41
N GLY A 104 3.54 -4.81 -4.36
CA GLY A 104 3.73 -6.26 -4.22
C GLY A 104 4.63 -6.62 -3.04
N HIS A 105 5.73 -5.88 -2.87
CA HIS A 105 6.65 -6.02 -1.74
C HIS A 105 5.94 -5.82 -0.39
N LEU A 106 5.32 -4.66 -0.19
CA LEU A 106 4.64 -4.35 1.08
C LEU A 106 3.47 -5.29 1.38
N LEU A 107 2.76 -5.76 0.35
CA LEU A 107 1.69 -6.73 0.52
C LEU A 107 2.25 -8.07 1.02
N THR A 108 3.36 -8.53 0.43
CA THR A 108 4.04 -9.77 0.84
C THR A 108 4.52 -9.68 2.28
N GLU A 109 5.15 -8.58 2.66
CA GLU A 109 5.57 -8.34 4.05
C GLU A 109 4.38 -8.32 5.00
N GLY A 110 3.31 -7.59 4.67
CA GLY A 110 2.12 -7.48 5.51
C GLY A 110 1.43 -8.82 5.76
N VAL A 111 1.22 -9.60 4.69
CA VAL A 111 0.46 -10.85 4.73
C VAL A 111 1.30 -12.01 5.25
N LYS A 112 2.57 -12.12 4.86
CA LYS A 112 3.44 -13.22 5.26
C LYS A 112 4.26 -12.86 6.49
N LEU A 113 5.21 -11.93 6.35
CA LEU A 113 6.22 -11.64 7.36
C LEU A 113 5.60 -11.13 8.67
N TYR A 114 4.91 -9.99 8.61
CA TYR A 114 4.35 -9.34 9.80
C TYR A 114 3.29 -10.19 10.47
N SER A 115 2.49 -10.95 9.70
CA SER A 115 1.45 -11.81 10.25
C SER A 115 2.03 -13.04 10.96
N TYR A 116 3.08 -13.66 10.40
CA TYR A 116 3.82 -14.73 11.05
C TYR A 116 4.50 -14.24 12.34
N MET A 117 5.29 -13.18 12.26
CA MET A 117 6.08 -12.67 13.39
C MET A 117 5.21 -12.23 14.56
N ARG A 118 4.04 -11.63 14.29
CA ARG A 118 3.09 -11.26 15.35
C ARG A 118 2.66 -12.47 16.18
N ARG A 119 2.49 -13.63 15.54
CA ARG A 119 2.12 -14.86 16.22
C ARG A 119 3.33 -15.49 16.91
N SER A 120 4.46 -15.63 16.22
CA SER A 120 5.63 -16.32 16.76
C SER A 120 6.25 -15.59 17.96
N LEU A 121 6.12 -14.26 18.01
CA LEU A 121 6.62 -13.42 19.11
C LEU A 121 5.58 -13.17 20.21
N ALA A 122 4.41 -13.83 20.19
CA ALA A 122 3.33 -13.54 21.12
C ALA A 122 3.72 -13.75 22.59
N GLU A 123 4.56 -14.74 22.87
CA GLU A 123 5.06 -15.09 24.21
C GLU A 123 6.40 -14.41 24.55
N GLU A 124 6.94 -13.57 23.65
CA GLU A 124 8.23 -12.88 23.80
C GLU A 124 8.01 -11.36 23.89
N PRO A 125 7.61 -10.81 25.05
CA PRO A 125 7.09 -9.44 25.17
C PRO A 125 8.09 -8.37 24.72
N ASN A 126 9.38 -8.55 25.01
CA ASN A 126 10.43 -7.62 24.60
C ASN A 126 10.59 -7.60 23.07
N LEU A 127 10.60 -8.76 22.41
CA LEU A 127 10.70 -8.86 20.96
C LEU A 127 9.43 -8.36 20.27
N LEU A 128 8.27 -8.55 20.90
CA LEU A 128 7.00 -8.06 20.41
C LEU A 128 6.92 -6.53 20.43
N GLU A 129 7.50 -5.86 21.42
CA GLU A 129 7.60 -4.40 21.48
C GLU A 129 8.50 -3.87 20.35
N VAL A 130 9.68 -4.47 20.17
CA VAL A 130 10.59 -4.14 19.06
C VAL A 130 9.86 -4.29 17.73
N TYR A 131 9.23 -5.44 17.48
CA TYR A 131 8.42 -5.70 16.29
C TYR A 131 7.35 -4.60 16.06
N ARG A 132 6.60 -4.20 17.10
CA ARG A 132 5.53 -3.19 16.98
C ARG A 132 6.09 -1.82 16.62
N SER A 133 7.21 -1.42 17.21
CA SER A 133 7.88 -0.16 16.93
C SER A 133 8.32 -0.09 15.46
N TYR A 134 9.05 -1.12 15.00
CA TYR A 134 9.49 -1.21 13.59
C TYR A 134 8.31 -1.25 12.63
N LYS A 135 7.27 -2.03 12.94
CA LYS A 135 6.08 -2.05 12.10
C LYS A 135 5.48 -0.66 11.95
N LYS A 136 5.27 0.09 13.04
CA LYS A 136 4.67 1.43 13.00
C LYS A 136 5.51 2.39 12.16
N GLU A 137 6.83 2.30 12.27
CA GLU A 137 7.76 3.09 11.47
C GLU A 137 7.66 2.75 9.97
N MET A 138 7.68 1.47 9.63
CA MET A 138 7.58 1.01 8.24
C MET A 138 6.24 1.42 7.60
N ASP A 139 5.16 1.43 8.39
CA ASP A 139 3.86 1.95 7.95
C ASP A 139 3.94 3.43 7.56
N GLY A 140 4.74 4.23 8.26
CA GLY A 140 4.98 5.63 7.96
C GLY A 140 5.74 5.83 6.66
N ILE A 141 6.81 5.05 6.47
CA ILE A 141 7.62 5.07 5.25
C ILE A 141 6.78 4.67 4.02
N GLY A 142 5.99 3.59 4.14
CA GLY A 142 5.12 3.15 3.05
C GLY A 142 4.14 4.23 2.60
N ARG A 143 3.51 4.95 3.54
CA ARG A 143 2.60 6.07 3.22
C ARG A 143 3.31 7.19 2.46
N PHE A 144 4.47 7.62 2.94
CA PHE A 144 5.26 8.67 2.27
C PHE A 144 5.56 8.30 0.81
N ALA A 145 5.98 7.06 0.56
CA ALA A 145 6.31 6.60 -0.77
C ALA A 145 5.08 6.53 -1.69
N PHE A 146 3.92 6.10 -1.19
CA PHE A 146 2.68 6.07 -1.98
C PHE A 146 2.11 7.46 -2.27
N ASP A 147 2.19 8.40 -1.31
CA ASP A 147 1.81 9.80 -1.54
C ASP A 147 2.69 10.43 -2.65
N PHE A 148 4.00 10.13 -2.67
CA PHE A 148 4.89 10.54 -3.76
C PHE A 148 4.44 9.97 -5.10
N PHE A 149 4.19 8.66 -5.19
CA PHE A 149 3.74 8.04 -6.44
C PHE A 149 2.37 8.56 -6.90
N ASP A 150 1.46 8.85 -5.98
CA ASP A 150 0.13 9.42 -6.29
C ASP A 150 0.27 10.83 -6.86
N LYS A 151 1.13 11.66 -6.26
CA LYS A 151 1.38 13.04 -6.71
C LYS A 151 1.91 13.10 -8.15
N TYR A 152 2.73 12.13 -8.55
CA TYR A 152 3.42 12.14 -9.85
C TYR A 152 2.88 11.11 -10.86
N GLN A 153 1.66 10.59 -10.64
CA GLN A 153 1.03 9.61 -11.54
C GLN A 153 0.69 10.19 -12.94
N GLY A 154 0.42 11.50 -13.00
CA GLY A 154 0.09 12.23 -14.23
C GLY A 154 1.33 12.74 -14.97
N LYS A 155 1.09 13.53 -16.03
CA LYS A 155 2.15 14.16 -16.85
C LYS A 155 2.23 15.67 -16.70
N ASP A 156 1.27 16.32 -16.06
CA ASP A 156 1.15 17.78 -16.04
C ASP A 156 2.38 18.48 -15.43
N TRP A 157 3.01 17.86 -14.43
CA TRP A 157 4.22 18.34 -13.77
C TRP A 157 5.45 18.35 -14.69
N LEU A 158 5.44 17.63 -15.81
CA LEU A 158 6.56 17.61 -16.78
C LEU A 158 6.71 18.94 -17.52
N ALA A 159 5.62 19.72 -17.64
CA ALA A 159 5.57 20.92 -18.46
C ALA A 159 6.46 22.07 -17.93
N SER A 160 6.69 22.14 -16.61
CA SER A 160 7.46 23.23 -15.99
C SER A 160 8.83 22.74 -15.51
N ALA A 161 9.83 23.62 -15.56
CA ALA A 161 11.16 23.31 -15.02
C ALA A 161 11.13 23.24 -13.48
N ASP A 162 10.36 24.10 -12.84
CA ASP A 162 10.23 24.15 -11.38
C ASP A 162 9.61 22.87 -10.83
N SER A 163 8.55 22.36 -11.45
CA SER A 163 7.91 21.10 -11.03
C SER A 163 8.84 19.90 -11.21
N ARG A 164 9.68 19.88 -12.26
CA ARG A 164 10.72 18.85 -12.43
C ARG A 164 11.82 18.95 -11.36
N SER A 165 12.17 20.16 -10.94
CA SER A 165 13.11 20.39 -9.83
C SER A 165 12.54 19.89 -8.51
N SER A 166 11.28 20.23 -8.20
CA SER A 166 10.57 19.70 -7.01
C SER A 166 10.46 18.17 -7.04
N PHE A 167 10.10 17.61 -8.20
CA PHE A 167 10.08 16.15 -8.39
C PHE A 167 11.42 15.53 -8.04
N LYS A 168 12.52 16.07 -8.57
CA LYS A 168 13.86 15.54 -8.29
C LYS A 168 14.19 15.57 -6.80
N ALA A 169 13.92 16.68 -6.12
CA ALA A 169 14.18 16.79 -4.68
C ALA A 169 13.36 15.78 -3.86
N GLU A 170 12.09 15.59 -4.19
CA GLU A 170 11.22 14.61 -3.53
C GLU A 170 11.62 13.17 -3.88
N PHE A 171 12.05 12.90 -5.11
CA PHE A 171 12.56 11.60 -5.54
C PHE A 171 13.87 11.25 -4.82
N ASP A 172 14.79 12.20 -4.65
CA ASP A 172 16.02 12.02 -3.88
C ASP A 172 15.69 11.69 -2.40
N HIS A 173 14.62 12.29 -1.85
CA HIS A 173 14.15 11.96 -0.51
C HIS A 173 13.52 10.56 -0.44
N LEU A 174 12.71 10.17 -1.45
CA LEU A 174 12.19 8.80 -1.56
C LEU A 174 13.31 7.77 -1.54
N GLY A 175 14.41 8.01 -2.26
CA GLY A 175 15.57 7.12 -2.27
C GLY A 175 16.18 6.90 -0.89
N LYS A 176 16.35 7.98 -0.10
CA LYS A 176 16.87 7.91 1.28
C LYS A 176 15.94 7.08 2.18
N VAL A 177 14.65 7.39 2.13
CA VAL A 177 13.64 6.71 2.95
C VAL A 177 13.52 5.22 2.59
N LEU A 178 13.63 4.87 1.30
CA LEU A 178 13.67 3.49 0.83
C LEU A 178 14.91 2.74 1.34
N ALA A 179 16.10 3.35 1.23
CA ALA A 179 17.35 2.76 1.70
C ALA A 179 17.34 2.53 3.22
N ASP A 180 16.81 3.50 3.99
CA ASP A 180 16.67 3.40 5.44
C ASP A 180 15.73 2.25 5.84
N ARG A 181 14.60 2.10 5.13
CA ARG A 181 13.67 0.97 5.30
C ARG A 181 14.37 -0.36 5.06
N ILE A 182 14.99 -0.54 3.90
CA ILE A 182 15.70 -1.77 3.52
C ILE A 182 16.74 -2.13 4.58
N THR A 183 17.55 -1.16 4.99
CA THR A 183 18.61 -1.36 5.99
C THR A 183 18.05 -1.85 7.32
N ARG A 184 16.96 -1.26 7.80
CA ARG A 184 16.32 -1.67 9.06
C ARG A 184 15.66 -3.02 8.96
N GLU A 185 15.00 -3.30 7.84
CA GLU A 185 14.36 -4.60 7.63
C GLU A 185 15.39 -5.72 7.60
N GLU A 186 16.46 -5.55 6.82
CA GLU A 186 17.47 -6.59 6.69
C GLU A 186 18.31 -6.81 7.94
N ASN A 187 18.65 -5.74 8.66
CA ASN A 187 19.56 -5.84 9.82
C ASN A 187 18.85 -6.05 11.15
N ILE A 188 17.55 -5.77 11.23
CA ILE A 188 16.83 -5.74 12.52
C ILE A 188 15.57 -6.58 12.47
N LEU A 189 14.72 -6.43 11.45
CA LEU A 189 13.46 -7.18 11.38
C LEU A 189 13.67 -8.63 10.95
N TYR A 190 14.42 -8.88 9.88
CA TYR A 190 14.63 -10.22 9.33
C TYR A 190 15.33 -11.19 10.29
N PRO A 191 16.31 -10.76 11.14
CA PRO A 191 16.86 -11.63 12.18
C PRO A 191 15.84 -12.13 13.21
N LEU A 192 14.70 -11.45 13.37
CA LEU A 192 13.62 -11.89 14.28
C LEU A 192 12.69 -12.93 13.61
N TYR A 193 12.84 -13.17 12.30
CA TYR A 193 12.04 -14.14 11.56
C TYR A 193 12.67 -15.54 11.65
N MET A 194 12.37 -16.23 12.75
CA MET A 194 12.88 -17.57 13.05
C MET A 194 11.75 -18.62 13.00
N PRO A 195 12.06 -19.90 12.74
CA PRO A 195 11.10 -20.99 12.94
C PRO A 195 10.54 -20.96 14.37
N SER A 196 9.22 -21.12 14.51
CA SER A 196 8.51 -21.20 15.81
C SER A 196 8.44 -22.63 16.31
#